data_AF-A0A965QFC7-F1
#
_entry.id   AF-A0A965QFC7-F1
#
_cell.length_a   1.000
_cell.length_b   1.000
_cell.length_c   1.000
_cell.angle_alpha   90.00
_cell.angle_beta   90.00
_cell.angle_gamma   90.00
#
_symmetry.space_group_name_H-M   'P 1'
#
loop_
_entity.id
_entity.type
_entity.pdbx_description
1 polymer ?
#
loop_
_entity_poly.entity_id
_entity_poly.type
_entity_poly.pdbx_seq_one_letter_code
_entity_poly.pdbx_strand_id
1 'polypeptide(L)'
;MNENAILRTKGAVLDVQRLDGMLSNSDSYEIKLPSNAVQSIEISKLSALIAEITLNVDPKIAENKTFLKNTDLLDFPGARSREEFTTEMIQELIAVKMFLRGKVSFLFNKYSSDFEINNLLFCLKDEKIEVNIIADLLYDWIIKNIGEDDEKREKTLKGLPISPLFVIMTFFNRQLALDPVNDHQDVSYKWDNRFRRFFEEQITLKYGWHKKWTKSKPNFSNFFFLRDFKYSTDTFQSENGIEIGIRDERKEHMVNLKSSFLSNPFVQKHFENPDKTWENSASPRMDGSQIIIDALTPAANNFVKINNFSETLELFRIDLKELLKLFSHSSFKFIDFLKTLSLTDSEVYNILHDNFLSSQKRQEPEHFQIFKQMFPTISSENPSDLNLQIICNQLKLDSIESTEAYLKSKNIDLESALENRILTSASKLVDLILDHWKTKLDVEGFEYYFEMGLEKNAMVLLIENLFETFQTLDIRNELIELFE
;
A
#
# COMPACT_ATOMS: atom_id res chain seq x y z
N MET A 1 -8.85 15.63 -23.14
CA MET A 1 -7.72 16.55 -22.94
C MET A 1 -6.89 16.57 -24.23
N ASN A 2 -6.24 17.68 -24.58
CA ASN A 2 -5.39 17.73 -25.78
C ASN A 2 -4.03 17.01 -25.54
N GLU A 3 -3.35 16.61 -26.61
CA GLU A 3 -2.06 15.89 -26.52
C GLU A 3 -1.00 16.70 -25.75
N ASN A 4 -0.99 18.02 -25.93
CA ASN A 4 -0.06 18.94 -25.26
C ASN A 4 -0.11 18.89 -23.73
N ALA A 5 -1.25 18.58 -23.13
CA ALA A 5 -1.34 18.46 -21.68
C ALA A 5 -0.75 17.14 -21.14
N ILE A 6 -0.60 16.12 -22.00
CA ILE A 6 -0.06 14.80 -21.65
C ILE A 6 1.46 14.75 -21.85
N LEU A 7 1.96 15.38 -22.91
CA LEU A 7 3.38 15.29 -23.30
C LEU A 7 4.33 15.90 -22.26
N ARG A 8 5.49 15.23 -22.07
CA ARG A 8 6.54 15.60 -21.10
C ARG A 8 7.10 17.02 -21.26
N THR A 9 7.00 17.61 -22.45
CA THR A 9 7.56 18.94 -22.76
C THR A 9 6.61 20.10 -22.44
N LYS A 10 5.36 19.82 -22.11
CA LYS A 10 4.30 20.82 -21.86
C LYS A 10 3.58 20.53 -20.55
N GLY A 11 2.27 20.26 -20.57
CA GLY A 11 1.48 20.07 -19.35
C GLY A 11 1.95 18.89 -18.52
N ALA A 12 2.45 17.84 -19.19
CA ALA A 12 3.10 16.68 -18.59
C ALA A 12 2.35 16.14 -17.37
N VAL A 13 1.03 15.95 -17.47
CA VAL A 13 0.18 15.43 -16.37
C VAL A 13 0.68 14.10 -15.77
N LEU A 14 1.48 13.33 -16.53
CA LEU A 14 2.12 12.08 -16.08
C LEU A 14 3.35 12.32 -15.18
N ASP A 15 3.84 13.54 -15.11
CA ASP A 15 4.93 13.95 -14.23
C ASP A 15 4.36 14.28 -12.85
N VAL A 16 4.67 13.44 -11.86
CA VAL A 16 4.20 13.60 -10.48
C VAL A 16 4.65 14.93 -9.85
N GLN A 17 5.72 15.55 -10.36
CA GLN A 17 6.19 16.86 -9.90
C GLN A 17 5.21 17.99 -10.22
N ARG A 18 4.23 17.77 -11.11
CA ARG A 18 3.20 18.79 -11.42
C ARG A 18 2.32 19.14 -10.23
N LEU A 19 2.25 18.27 -9.21
CA LEU A 19 1.57 18.58 -7.97
C LEU A 19 2.24 19.69 -7.16
N ASP A 20 3.55 19.91 -7.30
CA ASP A 20 4.25 21.02 -6.62
C ASP A 20 3.67 22.38 -7.03
N GLY A 21 3.12 22.44 -8.25
CA GLY A 21 2.34 23.57 -8.76
C GLY A 21 0.96 23.75 -8.12
N MET A 22 0.60 23.03 -7.05
CA MET A 22 -0.60 23.35 -6.25
C MET A 22 -0.40 24.56 -5.35
N LEU A 23 0.85 24.85 -4.96
CA LEU A 23 1.21 25.98 -4.10
C LEU A 23 1.54 27.26 -4.89
N SER A 24 1.52 27.16 -6.22
CA SER A 24 1.82 28.25 -7.14
C SER A 24 0.86 28.19 -8.33
N ASN A 25 0.87 29.18 -9.21
CA ASN A 25 0.05 29.12 -10.42
C ASN A 25 0.64 28.10 -11.40
N SER A 26 -0.20 27.20 -11.92
CA SER A 26 0.17 26.28 -12.99
C SER A 26 -0.63 26.58 -14.28
N ASP A 27 -0.10 26.12 -15.41
CA ASP A 27 -0.78 26.29 -16.70
C ASP A 27 -2.17 25.64 -16.68
N SER A 28 -3.15 26.32 -17.28
CA SER A 28 -4.50 25.79 -17.44
C SER A 28 -4.70 25.16 -18.80
N TYR A 29 -5.43 24.05 -18.82
CA TYR A 29 -5.76 23.32 -20.04
C TYR A 29 -7.27 23.10 -20.12
N GLU A 30 -7.80 23.10 -21.34
CA GLU A 30 -9.19 22.75 -21.60
C GLU A 30 -9.39 21.23 -21.49
N ILE A 31 -10.33 20.84 -20.64
CA ILE A 31 -10.83 19.47 -20.53
C ILE A 31 -12.27 19.40 -21.01
N LYS A 32 -12.65 18.23 -21.54
CA LYS A 32 -14.01 17.94 -21.97
C LYS A 32 -14.62 16.96 -20.97
N LEU A 33 -15.74 17.35 -20.37
CA LEU A 33 -16.48 16.52 -19.42
C LEU A 33 -17.40 15.51 -20.14
N PRO A 34 -17.91 14.47 -19.44
CA PRO A 34 -18.88 13.54 -20.02
C PRO A 34 -20.15 14.21 -20.58
N SER A 35 -20.53 15.36 -20.03
CA SER A 35 -21.63 16.21 -20.51
C SER A 35 -21.35 16.93 -21.83
N ASN A 36 -20.17 16.76 -22.43
CA ASN A 36 -19.61 17.55 -23.52
C ASN A 36 -19.27 19.01 -23.20
N ALA A 37 -19.48 19.46 -21.96
CA ALA A 37 -19.02 20.78 -21.52
C ALA A 37 -17.49 20.86 -21.57
N VAL A 38 -16.98 22.02 -21.96
CA VAL A 38 -15.54 22.32 -21.94
C VAL A 38 -15.27 23.21 -20.73
N GLN A 39 -14.28 22.84 -19.94
CA GLN A 39 -13.87 23.59 -18.76
C GLN A 39 -12.36 23.77 -18.76
N SER A 40 -11.91 24.95 -18.36
CA SER A 40 -10.49 25.21 -18.11
C SER A 40 -10.14 24.81 -16.69
N ILE A 41 -9.06 24.05 -16.53
CA ILE A 41 -8.55 23.62 -15.22
C ILE A 41 -7.02 23.71 -15.21
N GLU A 42 -6.47 24.15 -14.08
CA GLU A 42 -5.03 24.13 -13.83
C GLU A 42 -4.50 22.70 -13.81
N ILE A 43 -3.34 22.48 -14.43
CA ILE A 43 -2.76 21.15 -14.58
C ILE A 43 -2.38 20.52 -13.23
N SER A 44 -1.98 21.31 -12.23
CA SER A 44 -1.68 20.82 -10.88
C SER A 44 -2.94 20.29 -10.19
N LYS A 45 -4.05 21.03 -10.26
CA LYS A 45 -5.36 20.63 -9.73
C LYS A 45 -5.91 19.41 -10.47
N LEU A 46 -5.78 19.39 -11.79
CA LEU A 46 -6.17 18.22 -12.58
C LEU A 46 -5.35 16.98 -12.20
N SER A 47 -4.03 17.12 -12.04
CA SER A 47 -3.14 16.04 -11.58
C SER A 47 -3.51 15.56 -10.18
N ALA A 48 -4.02 16.44 -9.31
CA ALA A 48 -4.51 16.09 -7.98
C ALA A 48 -5.82 15.29 -8.01
N LEU A 49 -6.73 15.61 -8.94
CA LEU A 49 -8.05 14.99 -9.04
C LEU A 49 -8.08 13.70 -9.88
N ILE A 50 -7.24 13.58 -10.90
CA ILE A 50 -7.25 12.42 -11.81
C ILE A 50 -6.92 11.13 -11.06
N ALA A 51 -7.77 10.11 -11.16
CA ALA A 51 -7.43 8.76 -10.71
C ALA A 51 -6.50 8.06 -11.71
N GLU A 52 -6.84 8.10 -12.99
CA GLU A 52 -6.11 7.43 -14.07
C GLU A 52 -6.17 8.18 -15.40
N ILE A 53 -5.22 7.89 -16.28
CA ILE A 53 -5.19 8.38 -17.66
C ILE A 53 -5.13 7.18 -18.59
N THR A 54 -6.23 6.94 -19.29
CA THR A 54 -6.33 5.83 -20.24
C THR A 54 -5.83 6.26 -21.61
N LEU A 55 -4.77 5.60 -22.09
CA LEU A 55 -4.25 5.78 -23.44
C LEU A 55 -4.64 4.58 -24.30
N ASN A 56 -5.57 4.78 -25.22
CA ASN A 56 -6.04 3.70 -26.08
C ASN A 56 -4.96 3.33 -27.10
N VAL A 57 -4.65 2.04 -27.17
CA VAL A 57 -3.76 1.46 -28.17
C VAL A 57 -4.57 1.16 -29.43
N ASP A 58 -3.99 1.37 -30.63
CA ASP A 58 -4.65 1.01 -31.89
C ASP A 58 -5.00 -0.50 -31.87
N PRO A 59 -6.28 -0.88 -32.09
CA PRO A 59 -6.70 -2.29 -32.10
C PRO A 59 -5.87 -3.20 -33.01
N LYS A 60 -5.26 -2.65 -34.09
CA LYS A 60 -4.38 -3.40 -34.99
C LYS A 60 -3.14 -3.95 -34.31
N ILE A 61 -2.64 -3.29 -33.25
CA ILE A 61 -1.46 -3.78 -32.51
C ILE A 61 -1.78 -5.12 -31.83
N ALA A 62 -3.03 -5.31 -31.39
CA ALA A 62 -3.49 -6.55 -30.77
C ALA A 62 -3.58 -7.73 -31.77
N GLU A 63 -3.49 -7.50 -33.09
CA GLU A 63 -3.37 -8.57 -34.08
C GLU A 63 -2.02 -9.30 -33.96
N ASN A 64 -0.94 -8.56 -33.70
CA ASN A 64 0.41 -9.11 -33.54
C ASN A 64 0.75 -9.42 -32.07
N LYS A 65 0.24 -8.61 -31.13
CA LYS A 65 0.45 -8.77 -29.68
C LYS A 65 -0.86 -9.20 -29.03
N THR A 66 -1.17 -10.48 -29.17
CA THR A 66 -2.49 -11.04 -28.83
C THR A 66 -2.89 -10.89 -27.36
N PHE A 67 -1.94 -10.81 -26.43
CA PHE A 67 -2.21 -10.57 -25.00
C PHE A 67 -2.99 -9.25 -24.78
N LEU A 68 -2.78 -8.23 -25.61
CA LEU A 68 -3.49 -6.94 -25.53
C LEU A 68 -4.98 -7.04 -25.86
N LYS A 69 -5.47 -8.19 -26.39
CA LYS A 69 -6.91 -8.39 -26.61
C LYS A 69 -7.69 -8.51 -25.31
N ASN A 70 -7.04 -8.98 -24.25
CA ASN A 70 -7.67 -9.32 -22.97
C ASN A 70 -6.93 -8.69 -21.79
N THR A 71 -6.07 -7.70 -22.02
CA THR A 71 -5.22 -7.13 -20.98
C THR A 71 -4.97 -5.66 -21.23
N ASP A 72 -5.20 -4.86 -20.19
CA ASP A 72 -4.76 -3.48 -20.08
C ASP A 72 -3.42 -3.42 -19.35
N LEU A 73 -2.59 -2.43 -19.69
CA LEU A 73 -1.33 -2.17 -19.02
C LEU A 73 -1.50 -0.97 -18.09
N LEU A 74 -1.44 -1.24 -16.79
CA LEU A 74 -1.47 -0.23 -15.74
C LEU A 74 -0.05 0.03 -15.24
N ASP A 75 0.35 1.30 -15.23
CA ASP A 75 1.64 1.74 -14.69
C ASP A 75 1.40 2.68 -13.51
N PHE A 76 2.18 2.49 -12.44
CA PHE A 76 2.17 3.36 -11.28
C PHE A 76 3.48 4.17 -11.24
N PRO A 77 3.44 5.43 -10.78
CA PRO A 77 4.65 6.16 -10.45
C PRO A 77 5.52 5.32 -9.48
N GLY A 78 6.82 5.27 -9.73
CA GLY A 78 7.73 4.40 -8.98
C GLY A 78 7.61 4.58 -7.46
N ALA A 79 7.56 3.46 -6.73
CA ALA A 79 7.49 3.47 -5.28
C ALA A 79 8.68 4.23 -4.68
N ARG A 80 8.40 5.09 -3.70
CA ARG A 80 9.40 5.85 -2.93
C ARG A 80 9.21 5.57 -1.45
N SER A 81 10.29 5.69 -0.69
CA SER A 81 10.25 5.60 0.78
C SER A 81 9.25 6.60 1.32
N ARG A 82 8.51 6.18 2.35
CA ARG A 82 7.80 7.14 3.19
C ARG A 82 8.87 7.93 3.92
N GLU A 83 8.93 9.24 3.68
CA GLU A 83 9.70 10.11 4.58
C GLU A 83 8.91 10.22 5.88
N GLU A 84 9.61 10.10 6.99
CA GLU A 84 9.05 10.41 8.30
C GLU A 84 9.05 11.93 8.44
N PHE A 85 7.85 12.51 8.53
CA PHE A 85 7.67 13.91 8.83
C PHE A 85 7.17 14.01 10.27
N THR A 86 7.83 14.81 11.10
CA THR A 86 7.23 15.22 12.38
C THR A 86 6.21 16.33 12.12
N THR A 87 5.26 16.53 13.04
CA THR A 87 4.19 17.53 12.90
C THR A 87 4.74 18.92 12.59
N GLU A 88 5.88 19.30 13.19
CA GLU A 88 6.53 20.60 13.01
C GLU A 88 7.18 20.76 11.61
N MET A 89 7.42 19.64 10.91
CA MET A 89 7.95 19.65 9.55
C MET A 89 6.86 19.86 8.51
N ILE A 90 5.57 19.73 8.86
CA ILE A 90 4.47 19.80 7.89
C ILE A 90 4.22 21.26 7.47
N GLN A 91 4.99 21.70 6.48
CA GLN A 91 4.77 22.93 5.72
C GLN A 91 4.04 22.62 4.41
N GLU A 92 3.56 23.66 3.70
CA GLU A 92 2.80 23.51 2.45
C GLU A 92 3.45 22.55 1.45
N LEU A 93 4.77 22.65 1.21
CA LEU A 93 5.47 21.77 0.27
C LEU A 93 5.52 20.30 0.74
N ILE A 94 5.60 20.10 2.06
CA ILE A 94 5.58 18.76 2.65
C ILE A 94 4.16 18.19 2.58
N ALA A 95 3.12 19.00 2.77
CA ALA A 95 1.74 18.59 2.59
C ALA A 95 1.45 18.11 1.16
N VAL A 96 1.98 18.78 0.12
CA VAL A 96 1.86 18.33 -1.28
C VAL A 96 2.54 16.97 -1.49
N LYS A 97 3.74 16.77 -0.93
CA LYS A 97 4.44 15.47 -1.00
C LYS A 97 3.70 14.37 -0.26
N MET A 98 3.12 14.68 0.91
CA MET A 98 2.28 13.76 1.68
C MET A 98 1.03 13.37 0.86
N PHE A 99 0.36 14.35 0.25
CA PHE A 99 -0.79 14.09 -0.62
C PHE A 99 -0.42 13.19 -1.81
N LEU A 100 0.68 13.49 -2.53
CA LEU A 100 1.16 12.64 -3.63
C LEU A 100 1.37 11.20 -3.19
N ARG A 101 2.08 10.99 -2.06
CA ARG A 101 2.36 9.64 -1.53
C ARG A 101 1.09 8.93 -1.09
N GLY A 102 0.21 9.62 -0.36
CA GLY A 102 -1.07 9.10 0.09
C GLY A 102 -1.94 8.68 -1.09
N LYS A 103 -2.03 9.52 -2.12
CA LYS A 103 -2.78 9.25 -3.35
C LYS A 103 -2.24 8.02 -4.09
N VAL A 104 -0.93 7.96 -4.36
CA VAL A 104 -0.32 6.82 -5.08
C VAL A 104 -0.53 5.53 -4.29
N SER A 105 -0.31 5.56 -2.97
CA SER A 105 -0.54 4.39 -2.11
C SER A 105 -2.01 3.98 -2.08
N PHE A 106 -2.94 4.93 -2.00
CA PHE A 106 -4.38 4.68 -1.99
C PHE A 106 -4.82 4.03 -3.31
N LEU A 107 -4.42 4.60 -4.45
CA LEU A 107 -4.76 4.04 -5.76
C LEU A 107 -4.19 2.63 -5.90
N PHE A 108 -2.90 2.41 -5.62
CA PHE A 108 -2.31 1.07 -5.69
C PHE A 108 -3.07 0.05 -4.82
N ASN A 109 -3.39 0.42 -3.58
CA ASN A 109 -4.12 -0.45 -2.67
C ASN A 109 -5.54 -0.74 -3.17
N LYS A 110 -6.23 0.26 -3.73
CA LYS A 110 -7.58 0.11 -4.31
C LYS A 110 -7.58 -0.85 -5.51
N TYR A 111 -6.72 -0.62 -6.50
CA TYR A 111 -6.62 -1.52 -7.67
C TYR A 111 -6.21 -2.95 -7.28
N SER A 112 -5.39 -3.08 -6.23
CA SER A 112 -4.99 -4.37 -5.67
C SER A 112 -6.14 -5.07 -4.91
N SER A 113 -6.89 -4.35 -4.06
CA SER A 113 -8.01 -4.91 -3.30
C SER A 113 -9.20 -5.30 -4.17
N ASP A 114 -9.42 -4.56 -5.26
CA ASP A 114 -10.53 -4.79 -6.17
C ASP A 114 -10.22 -5.91 -7.19
N PHE A 115 -9.07 -6.58 -7.03
CA PHE A 115 -8.52 -7.59 -7.94
C PHE A 115 -8.50 -7.09 -9.39
N GLU A 116 -8.13 -5.83 -9.59
CA GLU A 116 -7.93 -5.23 -10.93
C GLU A 116 -6.50 -5.44 -11.44
N ILE A 117 -5.56 -5.78 -10.55
CA ILE A 117 -4.19 -6.18 -10.90
C ILE A 117 -4.10 -7.71 -10.92
N ASN A 118 -4.44 -8.32 -12.06
CA ASN A 118 -4.38 -9.78 -12.24
C ASN A 118 -2.95 -10.32 -12.32
N ASN A 119 -2.06 -9.56 -12.96
CA ASN A 119 -0.65 -9.89 -13.16
C ASN A 119 0.21 -8.71 -12.69
N LEU A 120 1.26 -9.00 -11.92
CA LEU A 120 2.16 -7.98 -11.41
C LEU A 120 3.56 -8.13 -12.02
N LEU A 121 4.00 -7.08 -12.71
CA LEU A 121 5.35 -6.97 -13.26
C LEU A 121 6.22 -6.19 -12.30
N PHE A 122 6.98 -6.91 -11.46
CA PHE A 122 7.90 -6.31 -10.51
C PHE A 122 9.26 -6.03 -11.17
N CYS A 123 9.48 -4.78 -11.56
CA CYS A 123 10.70 -4.32 -12.19
C CYS A 123 11.80 -4.00 -11.15
N LEU A 124 12.81 -4.87 -11.06
CA LEU A 124 13.98 -4.68 -10.22
C LEU A 124 15.13 -4.12 -11.07
N LYS A 125 15.74 -3.00 -10.64
CA LYS A 125 16.87 -2.36 -11.33
C LYS A 125 18.21 -2.96 -10.89
N ASP A 126 19.26 -2.74 -11.69
CA ASP A 126 20.65 -3.09 -11.37
C ASP A 126 21.29 -2.11 -10.36
N GLU A 127 20.65 -1.92 -9.21
CA GLU A 127 21.17 -1.13 -8.10
C GLU A 127 20.44 -1.48 -6.81
N LYS A 128 21.00 -1.06 -5.67
CA LYS A 128 20.31 -1.18 -4.40
C LYS A 128 19.04 -0.32 -4.42
N ILE A 129 17.96 -0.90 -3.91
CA ILE A 129 16.71 -0.20 -3.67
C ILE A 129 16.91 0.71 -2.45
N GLU A 130 16.63 1.99 -2.63
CA GLU A 130 16.64 2.99 -1.55
C GLU A 130 15.37 2.93 -0.67
N VAL A 131 14.41 2.07 -1.05
CA VAL A 131 13.05 1.99 -0.50
C VAL A 131 12.80 0.73 0.31
N ASN A 132 12.78 0.88 1.63
CA ASN A 132 12.60 -0.23 2.57
C ASN A 132 11.21 -0.89 2.52
N ILE A 133 10.19 -0.23 1.98
CA ILE A 133 8.79 -0.68 2.00
C ILE A 133 8.45 -1.63 0.84
N ILE A 134 9.29 -1.70 -0.20
CA ILE A 134 8.96 -2.47 -1.43
C ILE A 134 8.79 -3.97 -1.13
N ALA A 135 9.58 -4.53 -0.21
CA ALA A 135 9.45 -5.93 0.19
C ALA A 135 8.07 -6.23 0.80
N ASP A 136 7.60 -5.34 1.68
CA ASP A 136 6.31 -5.45 2.35
C ASP A 136 5.16 -5.32 1.35
N LEU A 137 5.21 -4.30 0.48
CA LEU A 137 4.20 -4.08 -0.56
C LEU A 137 4.05 -5.27 -1.50
N LEU A 138 5.17 -5.84 -1.95
CA LEU A 138 5.17 -7.00 -2.84
C LEU A 138 4.61 -8.23 -2.12
N TYR A 139 5.01 -8.44 -0.87
CA TYR A 139 4.54 -9.59 -0.10
C TYR A 139 3.05 -9.50 0.24
N ASP A 140 2.55 -8.31 0.60
CA ASP A 140 1.13 -8.06 0.80
C ASP A 140 0.32 -8.38 -0.45
N TRP A 141 0.83 -7.99 -1.63
CA TRP A 141 0.19 -8.34 -2.90
C TRP A 141 0.19 -9.86 -3.13
N ILE A 142 1.29 -10.56 -2.83
CA ILE A 142 1.38 -12.03 -2.93
C ILE A 142 0.36 -12.71 -2.01
N ILE A 143 0.29 -12.31 -0.74
CA ILE A 143 -0.66 -12.84 0.24
C ILE A 143 -2.09 -12.69 -0.29
N LYS A 144 -2.45 -11.48 -0.71
CA LYS A 144 -3.83 -11.15 -1.11
C LYS A 144 -4.26 -11.78 -2.43
N ASN A 145 -3.37 -11.85 -3.41
CA ASN A 145 -3.74 -12.24 -4.78
C ASN A 145 -3.40 -13.69 -5.13
N ILE A 146 -2.43 -14.30 -4.44
CA ILE A 146 -1.96 -15.65 -4.75
C ILE A 146 -2.12 -16.58 -3.55
N GLY A 147 -1.69 -16.14 -2.37
CA GLY A 147 -1.84 -16.88 -1.11
C GLY A 147 -0.70 -16.65 -0.13
N GLU A 148 -1.00 -16.78 1.16
CA GLU A 148 -0.07 -16.45 2.26
C GLU A 148 1.00 -17.50 2.54
N ASP A 149 0.75 -18.75 2.15
CA ASP A 149 1.63 -19.90 2.36
C ASP A 149 1.80 -20.71 1.07
N ASP A 150 2.63 -21.75 1.12
CA ASP A 150 2.94 -22.59 -0.03
C ASP A 150 1.77 -23.49 -0.46
N GLU A 151 0.82 -23.80 0.43
CA GLU A 151 -0.36 -24.63 0.14
C GLU A 151 -1.45 -23.83 -0.57
N LYS A 152 -1.79 -22.66 -0.05
CA LYS A 152 -2.73 -21.73 -0.68
C LYS A 152 -2.23 -21.32 -2.05
N ARG A 153 -0.93 -20.99 -2.19
CA ARG A 153 -0.35 -20.67 -3.50
C ARG A 153 -0.39 -21.86 -4.45
N GLU A 154 -0.13 -23.09 -4.01
CA GLU A 154 -0.29 -24.29 -4.84
C GLU A 154 -1.73 -24.42 -5.36
N LYS A 155 -2.72 -24.20 -4.49
CA LYS A 155 -4.14 -24.29 -4.85
C LYS A 155 -4.55 -23.20 -5.85
N THR A 156 -4.19 -21.95 -5.61
CA THR A 156 -4.53 -20.81 -6.48
C THR A 156 -3.84 -20.89 -7.84
N LEU A 157 -2.58 -21.33 -7.86
CA LEU A 157 -1.80 -21.47 -9.09
C LEU A 157 -2.18 -22.74 -9.89
N LYS A 158 -2.98 -23.64 -9.30
CA LYS A 158 -3.39 -24.88 -9.96
C LYS A 158 -4.19 -24.59 -11.22
N GLY A 159 -3.68 -25.05 -12.36
CA GLY A 159 -4.32 -24.85 -13.67
C GLY A 159 -3.93 -23.54 -14.36
N LEU A 160 -3.14 -22.67 -13.71
CA LEU A 160 -2.51 -21.56 -14.39
C LEU A 160 -1.31 -22.04 -15.20
N PRO A 161 -1.16 -21.58 -16.45
CA PRO A 161 0.00 -21.91 -17.28
C PRO A 161 1.28 -21.23 -16.77
N ILE A 162 1.15 -20.10 -16.05
CA ILE A 162 2.26 -19.30 -15.56
C ILE A 162 1.85 -18.54 -14.29
N SER A 163 2.85 -18.20 -13.46
CA SER A 163 2.67 -17.34 -12.28
C SER A 163 2.17 -15.94 -12.69
N PRO A 164 1.20 -15.36 -11.96
CA PRO A 164 0.78 -13.97 -12.16
C PRO A 164 1.82 -12.95 -11.66
N LEU A 165 2.77 -13.36 -10.81
CA LEU A 165 3.93 -12.54 -10.44
C LEU A 165 5.07 -12.74 -11.44
N PHE A 166 5.58 -11.65 -12.00
CA PHE A 166 6.74 -11.59 -12.88
C PHE A 166 7.83 -10.75 -12.22
N VAL A 167 9.05 -11.29 -12.06
CA VAL A 167 10.19 -10.49 -11.60
C VAL A 167 11.06 -10.14 -12.79
N ILE A 168 11.03 -8.87 -13.19
CA ILE A 168 11.75 -8.37 -14.36
C ILE A 168 13.01 -7.65 -13.89
N MET A 169 14.14 -8.26 -14.18
CA MET A 169 15.46 -7.74 -13.90
C MET A 169 15.89 -6.77 -15.00
N THR A 170 15.52 -5.50 -14.81
CA THR A 170 15.82 -4.38 -15.71
C THR A 170 17.26 -3.88 -15.59
N PHE A 171 17.68 -3.03 -16.54
CA PHE A 171 19.05 -2.50 -16.64
C PHE A 171 20.10 -3.59 -16.85
N PHE A 172 19.70 -4.72 -17.46
CA PHE A 172 20.58 -5.86 -17.69
C PHE A 172 21.81 -5.52 -18.57
N ASN A 173 21.72 -4.48 -19.40
CA ASN A 173 22.86 -3.94 -20.15
C ASN A 173 24.05 -3.55 -19.25
N ARG A 174 23.82 -3.11 -18.00
CA ARG A 174 24.90 -2.79 -17.05
C ARG A 174 25.68 -4.04 -16.63
N GLN A 175 24.99 -5.18 -16.51
CA GLN A 175 25.62 -6.46 -16.16
C GLN A 175 26.40 -7.05 -17.35
N LEU A 176 25.97 -6.76 -18.58
CA LEU A 176 26.65 -7.17 -19.82
C LEU A 176 27.87 -6.30 -20.18
N ALA A 177 27.91 -5.05 -19.74
CA ALA A 177 29.01 -4.14 -20.00
C ALA A 177 30.29 -4.60 -19.27
N LEU A 178 31.45 -4.51 -19.93
CA LEU A 178 32.72 -4.85 -19.29
C LEU A 178 33.11 -3.77 -18.27
N ASP A 179 33.30 -4.17 -17.01
CA ASP A 179 33.96 -3.38 -15.99
C ASP A 179 35.49 -3.65 -16.04
N PRO A 180 36.31 -2.73 -16.59
CA PRO A 180 37.74 -2.98 -16.77
C PRO A 180 38.51 -3.12 -15.45
N VAL A 181 37.91 -2.74 -14.31
CA VAL A 181 38.53 -2.80 -12.99
C VAL A 181 38.24 -4.14 -12.32
N ASN A 182 37.01 -4.64 -12.45
CA ASN A 182 36.55 -5.81 -11.70
C ASN A 182 36.34 -7.07 -12.56
N ASP A 183 36.05 -6.93 -13.86
CA ASP A 183 35.81 -8.04 -14.79
C ASP A 183 37.12 -8.61 -15.35
N HIS A 184 37.93 -9.17 -14.46
CA HIS A 184 39.05 -10.02 -14.83
C HIS A 184 38.52 -11.41 -15.24
N GLN A 185 39.00 -12.49 -14.61
CA GLN A 185 38.51 -13.83 -14.89
C GLN A 185 37.19 -14.14 -14.17
N ASP A 186 36.98 -13.61 -12.96
CA ASP A 186 35.79 -13.89 -12.18
C ASP A 186 34.76 -12.76 -12.28
N VAL A 187 33.61 -13.07 -12.88
CA VAL A 187 32.45 -12.17 -13.04
C VAL A 187 31.29 -12.56 -12.11
N SER A 188 31.50 -13.54 -11.21
CA SER A 188 30.46 -14.06 -10.31
C SER A 188 29.88 -12.99 -9.37
N TYR A 189 30.68 -11.96 -9.06
CA TYR A 189 30.26 -10.83 -8.23
C TYR A 189 29.06 -10.08 -8.83
N LYS A 190 28.89 -10.08 -10.16
CA LYS A 190 27.72 -9.46 -10.81
C LYS A 190 26.43 -10.18 -10.45
N TRP A 191 26.48 -11.50 -10.41
CA TRP A 191 25.34 -12.34 -10.03
C TRP A 191 25.09 -12.29 -8.53
N ASP A 192 26.15 -12.23 -7.73
CA ASP A 192 26.05 -12.02 -6.29
C ASP A 192 25.37 -10.68 -5.96
N ASN A 193 25.79 -9.59 -6.60
CA ASN A 193 25.13 -8.30 -6.47
C ASN A 193 23.66 -8.40 -6.90
N ARG A 194 23.38 -9.02 -8.04
CA ARG A 194 22.03 -9.06 -8.61
C ARG A 194 21.04 -9.90 -7.81
N PHE A 195 21.42 -11.15 -7.55
CA PHE A 195 20.52 -12.12 -6.94
C PHE A 195 20.57 -12.03 -5.43
N ARG A 196 21.75 -12.02 -4.82
CA ARG A 196 21.84 -11.98 -3.36
C ARG A 196 21.57 -10.58 -2.83
N ARG A 197 22.38 -9.58 -3.23
CA ARG A 197 22.34 -8.26 -2.59
C ARG A 197 21.12 -7.43 -2.97
N PHE A 198 20.68 -7.47 -4.22
CA PHE A 198 19.55 -6.64 -4.68
C PHE A 198 18.21 -7.35 -4.58
N PHE A 199 18.15 -8.67 -4.81
CA PHE A 199 16.90 -9.42 -4.70
C PHE A 199 16.73 -10.11 -3.35
N GLU A 200 17.60 -11.04 -2.96
CA GLU A 200 17.39 -11.84 -1.75
C GLU A 200 17.37 -10.97 -0.49
N GLU A 201 18.42 -10.17 -0.29
CA GLU A 201 18.62 -9.33 0.91
C GLU A 201 17.59 -8.20 1.05
N GLN A 202 17.13 -7.63 -0.07
CA GLN A 202 16.26 -6.44 -0.03
C GLN A 202 14.78 -6.75 -0.27
N ILE A 203 14.45 -7.78 -1.04
CA ILE A 203 13.06 -8.09 -1.41
C ILE A 203 12.50 -9.25 -0.59
N THR A 204 13.33 -10.23 -0.29
CA THR A 204 12.83 -11.52 0.23
C THR A 204 13.36 -11.89 1.60
N LEU A 205 14.34 -11.18 2.15
CA LEU A 205 14.99 -11.53 3.41
C LEU A 205 13.99 -11.71 4.56
N LYS A 206 13.00 -10.82 4.62
CA LYS A 206 11.96 -10.80 5.66
C LYS A 206 10.99 -11.98 5.57
N TYR A 207 10.63 -12.41 4.36
CA TYR A 207 9.49 -13.32 4.13
C TYR A 207 9.88 -14.67 3.50
N GLY A 208 11.01 -14.74 2.80
CA GLY A 208 11.54 -15.97 2.20
C GLY A 208 10.66 -16.61 1.12
N TRP A 209 9.66 -15.90 0.61
CA TRP A 209 8.60 -16.46 -0.26
C TRP A 209 9.15 -17.13 -1.52
N HIS A 210 10.27 -16.66 -2.07
CA HIS A 210 10.90 -17.19 -3.28
C HIS A 210 11.48 -18.61 -3.12
N LYS A 211 11.81 -19.04 -1.89
CA LYS A 211 12.33 -20.39 -1.56
C LYS A 211 11.26 -21.33 -1.00
N LYS A 212 10.06 -20.81 -0.79
CA LYS A 212 8.88 -21.54 -0.31
C LYS A 212 7.68 -21.15 -1.16
N TRP A 213 7.81 -21.20 -2.49
CA TRP A 213 6.80 -20.68 -3.41
C TRP A 213 5.54 -21.54 -3.41
N THR A 214 5.66 -22.81 -3.79
CA THR A 214 4.61 -23.82 -3.62
C THR A 214 5.19 -25.14 -3.11
N LYS A 215 4.33 -26.09 -2.70
CA LYS A 215 4.77 -27.42 -2.27
C LYS A 215 5.46 -28.20 -3.39
N SER A 216 4.92 -28.15 -4.61
CA SER A 216 5.46 -28.89 -5.76
C SER A 216 6.68 -28.22 -6.37
N LYS A 217 6.72 -26.87 -6.37
CA LYS A 217 7.82 -26.05 -6.87
C LYS A 217 8.23 -25.02 -5.78
N PRO A 218 9.13 -25.40 -4.85
CA PRO A 218 9.50 -24.52 -3.74
C PRO A 218 10.27 -23.27 -4.19
N ASN A 219 11.02 -23.35 -5.30
CA ASN A 219 11.72 -22.19 -5.83
C ASN A 219 10.83 -21.46 -6.84
N PHE A 220 10.57 -20.17 -6.59
CA PHE A 220 9.89 -19.30 -7.55
C PHE A 220 10.75 -19.17 -8.82
N SER A 221 10.15 -19.34 -10.00
CA SER A 221 10.90 -19.47 -11.26
C SER A 221 10.56 -18.45 -12.36
N ASN A 222 9.66 -17.49 -12.09
CA ASN A 222 9.16 -16.55 -13.10
C ASN A 222 10.02 -15.27 -13.17
N PHE A 223 11.31 -15.44 -13.47
CA PHE A 223 12.30 -14.37 -13.61
C PHE A 223 12.64 -14.09 -15.08
N PHE A 224 12.80 -12.80 -15.41
CA PHE A 224 13.15 -12.33 -16.74
C PHE A 224 14.23 -11.25 -16.67
N PHE A 225 15.02 -11.10 -17.72
CA PHE A 225 15.92 -9.95 -17.89
C PHE A 225 15.37 -9.00 -18.94
N LEU A 226 15.59 -7.71 -18.74
CA LEU A 226 15.24 -6.68 -19.72
C LEU A 226 16.37 -5.66 -19.81
N ARG A 227 16.81 -5.37 -21.05
CA ARG A 227 17.78 -4.31 -21.35
C ARG A 227 17.20 -3.30 -22.33
N ASP A 228 17.91 -2.19 -22.50
CA ASP A 228 17.59 -1.19 -23.50
C ASP A 228 18.72 -1.13 -24.54
N PHE A 229 18.37 -1.29 -25.81
CA PHE A 229 19.32 -1.22 -26.94
C PHE A 229 20.15 0.07 -26.92
N LYS A 230 19.57 1.20 -26.51
CA LYS A 230 20.25 2.50 -26.43
C LYS A 230 21.46 2.48 -25.50
N TYR A 231 21.39 1.73 -24.40
CA TYR A 231 22.44 1.67 -23.37
C TYR A 231 23.28 0.39 -23.46
N SER A 232 23.19 -0.34 -24.58
CA SER A 232 23.90 -1.59 -24.80
C SER A 232 25.12 -1.46 -25.75
N THR A 233 25.53 -0.22 -26.06
CA THR A 233 26.56 0.10 -27.05
C THR A 233 27.98 -0.32 -26.65
N ASP A 234 28.23 -0.58 -25.36
CA ASP A 234 29.49 -1.17 -24.89
C ASP A 234 29.65 -2.63 -25.34
N THR A 235 28.55 -3.38 -25.40
CA THR A 235 28.53 -4.81 -25.69
C THR A 235 28.26 -5.09 -27.17
N PHE A 236 27.30 -4.38 -27.77
CA PHE A 236 26.84 -4.64 -29.12
C PHE A 236 27.25 -3.55 -30.09
N GLN A 237 27.55 -3.98 -31.33
CA GLN A 237 27.71 -3.09 -32.47
C GLN A 237 26.36 -2.86 -33.12
N SER A 238 26.06 -1.59 -33.44
CA SER A 238 24.81 -1.19 -34.06
C SER A 238 25.04 -0.37 -35.31
N GLU A 239 24.22 -0.60 -36.34
CA GLU A 239 24.14 0.19 -37.56
C GLU A 239 22.71 0.72 -37.72
N ASN A 240 22.56 2.03 -37.94
CA ASN A 240 21.26 2.69 -38.06
C ASN A 240 20.28 2.39 -36.90
N GLY A 241 20.82 2.23 -35.68
CA GLY A 241 20.02 1.92 -34.48
C GLY A 241 19.65 0.44 -34.33
N ILE A 242 20.11 -0.44 -35.21
CA ILE A 242 19.85 -1.88 -35.16
C ILE A 242 21.15 -2.60 -34.78
N GLU A 243 21.10 -3.46 -33.76
CA GLU A 243 22.23 -4.30 -33.40
C GLU A 243 22.52 -5.34 -34.50
N ILE A 244 23.77 -5.46 -34.88
CA ILE A 244 24.23 -6.39 -35.93
C ILE A 244 25.12 -7.50 -35.37
N GLY A 245 25.70 -7.33 -34.18
CA GLY A 245 26.56 -8.31 -33.57
C GLY A 245 27.10 -7.88 -32.21
N ILE A 246 27.74 -8.82 -31.51
CA ILE A 246 28.56 -8.52 -30.35
C ILE A 246 29.90 -7.97 -30.84
N ARG A 247 30.40 -6.91 -30.21
CA ARG A 247 31.71 -6.33 -30.51
C ARG A 247 32.82 -7.36 -30.35
N ASP A 248 33.81 -7.35 -31.26
CA ASP A 248 34.90 -8.33 -31.25
C ASP A 248 35.64 -8.35 -29.92
N GLU A 249 35.91 -7.17 -29.34
CA GLU A 249 36.56 -6.98 -28.05
C GLU A 249 35.72 -7.44 -26.83
N ARG A 250 34.44 -7.78 -27.02
CA ARG A 250 33.51 -8.23 -25.96
C ARG A 250 33.15 -9.70 -26.06
N LYS A 251 33.48 -10.40 -27.14
CA LYS A 251 33.08 -11.80 -27.37
C LYS A 251 33.54 -12.73 -26.25
N GLU A 252 34.81 -12.65 -25.85
CA GLU A 252 35.35 -13.48 -24.77
C GLU A 252 34.67 -13.20 -23.43
N HIS A 253 34.47 -11.92 -23.11
CA HIS A 253 33.75 -11.51 -21.90
C HIS A 253 32.31 -12.03 -21.87
N MET A 254 31.58 -11.96 -22.99
CA MET A 254 30.22 -12.49 -23.08
C MET A 254 30.15 -14.01 -22.90
N VAL A 255 31.14 -14.75 -23.42
CA VAL A 255 31.25 -16.20 -23.17
C VAL A 255 31.50 -16.47 -21.68
N ASN A 256 32.40 -15.72 -21.04
CA ASN A 256 32.65 -15.84 -19.61
C ASN A 256 31.39 -15.53 -18.78
N LEU A 257 30.69 -14.43 -19.06
CA LEU A 257 29.44 -14.07 -18.40
C LEU A 257 28.38 -15.16 -18.53
N LYS A 258 28.17 -15.70 -19.75
CA LYS A 258 27.20 -16.77 -19.97
C LYS A 258 27.56 -18.01 -19.15
N SER A 259 28.82 -18.45 -19.21
CA SER A 259 29.28 -19.62 -18.44
C SER A 259 29.08 -19.42 -16.94
N SER A 260 29.47 -18.25 -16.42
CA SER A 260 29.30 -17.87 -15.02
C SER A 260 27.82 -17.85 -14.61
N PHE A 261 26.95 -17.26 -15.44
CA PHE A 261 25.50 -17.21 -15.22
C PHE A 261 24.88 -18.61 -15.12
N LEU A 262 25.16 -19.49 -16.10
CA LEU A 262 24.61 -20.86 -16.13
C LEU A 262 25.10 -21.74 -14.96
N SER A 263 26.31 -21.47 -14.46
CA SER A 263 26.88 -22.16 -13.31
C SER A 263 26.38 -21.65 -11.95
N ASN A 264 25.67 -20.51 -11.92
CA ASN A 264 25.26 -19.88 -10.68
C ASN A 264 24.14 -20.67 -9.96
N PRO A 265 24.27 -20.98 -8.66
CA PRO A 265 23.27 -21.77 -7.94
C PRO A 265 21.87 -21.15 -7.86
N PHE A 266 21.77 -19.82 -7.83
CA PHE A 266 20.48 -19.13 -7.87
C PHE A 266 19.82 -19.37 -9.23
N VAL A 267 20.58 -19.22 -10.32
CA VAL A 267 20.10 -19.38 -11.68
C VAL A 267 19.55 -20.80 -11.92
N GLN A 268 20.29 -21.81 -11.49
CA GLN A 268 19.88 -23.22 -11.63
C GLN A 268 18.59 -23.56 -10.87
N LYS A 269 18.28 -22.83 -9.79
CA LYS A 269 17.07 -23.04 -8.98
C LYS A 269 15.88 -22.22 -9.45
N HIS A 270 16.12 -21.02 -9.96
CA HIS A 270 15.10 -20.00 -10.17
C HIS A 270 14.82 -19.69 -11.65
N PHE A 271 15.53 -20.27 -12.61
CA PHE A 271 15.23 -20.10 -14.03
C PHE A 271 14.90 -21.45 -14.65
N GLU A 272 13.71 -21.60 -15.22
CA GLU A 272 13.28 -22.87 -15.82
C GLU A 272 14.11 -23.23 -17.06
N ASN A 273 14.54 -22.23 -17.83
CA ASN A 273 15.43 -22.40 -18.98
C ASN A 273 16.45 -21.25 -19.03
N PRO A 274 17.54 -21.35 -18.24
CA PRO A 274 18.56 -20.31 -18.14
C PRO A 274 19.18 -19.92 -19.49
N ASP A 275 19.51 -20.90 -20.33
CA ASP A 275 20.06 -20.67 -21.66
C ASP A 275 19.11 -19.88 -22.54
N LYS A 276 17.84 -20.27 -22.61
CA LYS A 276 16.84 -19.53 -23.40
C LYS A 276 16.68 -18.11 -22.87
N THR A 277 16.65 -17.92 -21.55
CA THR A 277 16.55 -16.58 -20.95
C THR A 277 17.75 -15.72 -21.31
N TRP A 278 18.97 -16.27 -21.26
CA TRP A 278 20.19 -15.58 -21.68
C TRP A 278 20.13 -15.18 -23.16
N GLU A 279 19.82 -16.12 -24.06
CA GLU A 279 19.76 -15.82 -25.50
C GLU A 279 18.70 -14.76 -25.84
N ASN A 280 17.58 -14.73 -25.12
CA ASN A 280 16.53 -13.75 -25.36
C ASN A 280 16.86 -12.36 -24.83
N SER A 281 17.86 -12.19 -23.96
CA SER A 281 18.20 -10.90 -23.34
C SER A 281 19.62 -10.41 -23.64
N ALA A 282 20.52 -11.30 -24.04
CA ALA A 282 21.95 -11.04 -24.22
C ALA A 282 22.44 -11.25 -25.67
N SER A 283 21.55 -11.53 -26.61
CA SER A 283 21.89 -11.69 -28.03
C SER A 283 21.54 -10.43 -28.84
N PRO A 284 22.20 -10.18 -29.98
CA PRO A 284 21.89 -9.03 -30.82
C PRO A 284 20.42 -9.00 -31.21
N ARG A 285 19.78 -7.82 -31.13
CA ARG A 285 18.35 -7.59 -31.41
C ARG A 285 17.39 -8.26 -30.43
N MET A 286 17.90 -8.83 -29.34
CA MET A 286 17.13 -9.49 -28.31
C MET A 286 17.35 -8.77 -26.97
N ASP A 287 16.33 -8.05 -26.51
CA ASP A 287 16.38 -7.25 -25.27
C ASP A 287 15.73 -7.92 -24.06
N GLY A 288 15.08 -9.06 -24.26
CA GLY A 288 14.33 -9.82 -23.26
C GLY A 288 12.83 -9.58 -23.31
N SER A 289 12.34 -8.61 -24.08
CA SER A 289 10.91 -8.29 -24.15
C SER A 289 10.07 -9.42 -24.74
N GLN A 290 10.60 -10.17 -25.71
CA GLN A 290 9.85 -11.23 -26.39
C GLN A 290 9.44 -12.35 -25.44
N ILE A 291 10.36 -12.85 -24.60
CA ILE A 291 10.05 -13.92 -23.65
C ILE A 291 9.07 -13.46 -22.57
N ILE A 292 9.09 -12.17 -22.20
CA ILE A 292 8.09 -11.57 -21.29
C ILE A 292 6.72 -11.54 -21.99
N ILE A 293 6.65 -11.13 -23.25
CA ILE A 293 5.40 -11.11 -24.03
C ILE A 293 4.83 -12.54 -24.21
N ASP A 294 5.68 -13.50 -24.52
CA ASP A 294 5.30 -14.91 -24.65
C ASP A 294 4.72 -15.45 -23.34
N ALA A 295 5.28 -15.02 -22.21
CA ALA A 295 4.86 -15.38 -20.86
C ALA A 295 3.56 -14.65 -20.45
N LEU A 296 3.35 -13.40 -20.88
CA LEU A 296 2.13 -12.64 -20.62
C LEU A 296 0.92 -13.15 -21.40
N THR A 297 1.12 -13.66 -22.62
CA THR A 297 0.04 -14.15 -23.48
C THR A 297 -0.85 -15.21 -22.80
N PRO A 298 -0.32 -16.26 -22.17
CA PRO A 298 -1.13 -17.21 -21.42
C PRO A 298 -1.58 -16.66 -20.05
N ALA A 299 -0.92 -15.64 -19.49
CA ALA A 299 -1.29 -14.96 -18.25
C ALA A 299 -2.44 -13.95 -18.41
N ALA A 300 -2.72 -13.53 -19.65
CA ALA A 300 -3.77 -12.58 -20.04
C ALA A 300 -5.17 -13.21 -19.93
N ASN A 301 -5.53 -13.65 -18.73
CA ASN A 301 -6.80 -14.28 -18.40
C ASN A 301 -7.30 -13.79 -17.03
N ASN A 302 -8.59 -14.01 -16.75
CA ASN A 302 -9.23 -13.58 -15.50
C ASN A 302 -9.28 -14.69 -14.44
N PHE A 303 -8.50 -15.77 -14.57
CA PHE A 303 -8.60 -16.95 -13.71
C PHE A 303 -8.32 -16.61 -12.25
N VAL A 304 -7.24 -15.89 -11.96
CA VAL A 304 -6.87 -15.49 -10.58
C VAL A 304 -7.99 -14.67 -9.95
N LYS A 305 -8.50 -13.66 -10.67
CA LYS A 305 -9.62 -12.81 -10.24
C LYS A 305 -10.88 -13.64 -9.95
N ILE A 306 -11.27 -14.51 -10.87
CA ILE A 306 -12.47 -15.36 -10.72
C ILE A 306 -12.29 -16.32 -9.55
N ASN A 307 -11.10 -16.92 -9.38
CA ASN A 307 -10.83 -17.82 -8.26
C ASN A 307 -10.93 -17.09 -6.92
N ASN A 308 -10.31 -15.91 -6.80
CA ASN A 308 -10.35 -15.11 -5.58
C ASN A 308 -11.80 -14.73 -5.22
N PHE A 309 -12.59 -14.22 -6.18
CA PHE A 309 -14.00 -13.95 -5.93
C PHE A 309 -14.81 -15.21 -5.59
N SER A 310 -14.51 -16.35 -6.22
CA SER A 310 -15.21 -17.61 -5.93
C SER A 310 -14.92 -18.07 -4.50
N GLU A 311 -13.67 -17.99 -4.05
CA GLU A 311 -13.29 -18.31 -2.67
C GLU A 311 -13.94 -17.35 -1.66
N THR A 312 -13.93 -16.05 -1.94
CA THR A 312 -14.61 -15.06 -1.10
C THR A 312 -16.12 -15.32 -1.01
N LEU A 313 -16.79 -15.62 -2.14
CA LEU A 313 -18.20 -15.96 -2.16
C LEU A 313 -18.50 -17.26 -1.41
N GLU A 314 -17.62 -18.25 -1.49
CA GLU A 314 -17.75 -19.50 -0.74
C GLU A 314 -17.61 -19.29 0.77
N LEU A 315 -16.67 -18.45 1.21
CA LEU A 315 -16.56 -18.05 2.62
C LEU A 315 -17.83 -17.33 3.09
N PHE A 316 -18.28 -16.30 2.36
CA PHE A 316 -19.54 -15.62 2.66
C PHE A 316 -20.73 -16.57 2.71
N ARG A 317 -20.78 -17.57 1.82
CA ARG A 317 -21.84 -18.59 1.83
C ARG A 317 -21.77 -19.48 3.07
N ILE A 318 -20.57 -19.85 3.53
CA ILE A 318 -20.37 -20.61 4.76
C ILE A 318 -20.82 -19.76 5.95
N ASP A 319 -20.34 -18.52 6.06
CA ASP A 319 -20.70 -17.61 7.15
C ASP A 319 -22.21 -17.36 7.20
N LEU A 320 -22.84 -17.14 6.04
CA LEU A 320 -24.29 -16.98 5.94
C LEU A 320 -25.03 -18.25 6.36
N LYS A 321 -24.56 -19.44 5.97
CA LYS A 321 -25.17 -20.71 6.39
C LYS A 321 -25.07 -20.90 7.91
N GLU A 322 -23.93 -20.56 8.51
CA GLU A 322 -23.74 -20.61 9.97
C GLU A 322 -24.72 -19.68 10.68
N LEU A 323 -24.84 -18.42 10.24
CA LEU A 323 -25.82 -17.47 10.80
C LEU A 323 -27.26 -17.95 10.61
N LEU A 324 -27.58 -18.59 9.48
CA LEU A 324 -28.91 -19.14 9.22
C LEU A 324 -29.24 -20.37 10.08
N LYS A 325 -28.25 -21.08 10.67
CA LYS A 325 -28.53 -22.20 11.60
C LYS A 325 -29.34 -21.73 12.80
N LEU A 326 -29.08 -20.54 13.31
CA LEU A 326 -29.87 -19.95 14.41
C LEU A 326 -31.36 -19.90 14.06
N PHE A 327 -31.70 -19.47 12.84
CA PHE A 327 -33.10 -19.38 12.38
C PHE A 327 -33.76 -20.75 12.16
N SER A 328 -33.00 -21.84 12.11
CA SER A 328 -33.55 -23.19 12.02
C SER A 328 -34.03 -23.74 13.37
N HIS A 329 -33.61 -23.13 14.49
CA HIS A 329 -34.08 -23.49 15.82
C HIS A 329 -35.41 -22.79 16.15
N SER A 330 -36.46 -23.56 16.42
CA SER A 330 -37.79 -23.01 16.75
C SER A 330 -37.83 -22.14 18.01
N SER A 331 -36.84 -22.27 18.89
CA SER A 331 -36.67 -21.44 20.10
C SER A 331 -35.91 -20.14 19.83
N PHE A 332 -35.26 -20.00 18.67
CA PHE A 332 -34.52 -18.78 18.35
C PHE A 332 -35.49 -17.68 17.95
N LYS A 333 -35.35 -16.52 18.61
CA LYS A 333 -36.07 -15.31 18.26
C LYS A 333 -35.06 -14.24 17.92
N PHE A 334 -35.04 -13.84 16.66
CA PHE A 334 -34.12 -12.80 16.18
C PHE A 334 -34.27 -11.48 16.97
N ILE A 335 -35.48 -11.16 17.43
CA ILE A 335 -35.74 -10.00 18.27
C ILE A 335 -34.97 -10.08 19.61
N ASP A 336 -34.87 -11.26 20.21
CA ASP A 336 -34.16 -11.43 21.47
C ASP A 336 -32.64 -11.38 21.26
N PHE A 337 -32.17 -11.86 20.10
CA PHE A 337 -30.78 -11.68 19.65
C PHE A 337 -30.42 -10.20 19.44
N LEU A 338 -31.27 -9.42 18.78
CA LEU A 338 -31.06 -7.98 18.63
C LEU A 338 -31.04 -7.27 19.98
N LYS A 339 -31.93 -7.65 20.90
CA LYS A 339 -31.93 -7.10 22.27
C LYS A 339 -30.65 -7.38 23.03
N THR A 340 -30.02 -8.54 22.81
CA THR A 340 -28.72 -8.85 23.43
C THR A 340 -27.59 -7.99 22.86
N LEU A 341 -27.69 -7.52 21.62
CA LEU A 341 -26.72 -6.63 20.99
C LEU A 341 -26.92 -5.14 21.35
N SER A 342 -28.12 -4.76 21.82
CA SER A 342 -28.49 -3.38 22.12
C SER A 342 -28.50 -3.07 23.63
N LEU A 343 -28.29 -1.80 23.98
CA LEU A 343 -28.67 -1.30 25.29
C LEU A 343 -30.19 -1.04 25.34
N THR A 344 -30.80 -1.31 26.49
CA THR A 344 -32.19 -1.01 26.78
C THR A 344 -32.35 0.43 27.27
N ASP A 345 -33.51 1.02 27.05
CA ASP A 345 -33.83 2.38 27.52
C ASP A 345 -33.59 2.54 29.03
N SER A 346 -33.85 1.50 29.82
CA SER A 346 -33.63 1.49 31.26
C SER A 346 -32.14 1.48 31.63
N GLU A 347 -31.31 0.71 30.92
CA GLU A 347 -29.85 0.71 31.13
C GLU A 347 -29.28 2.08 30.81
N VAL A 348 -29.66 2.66 29.66
CA VAL A 348 -29.23 4.01 29.27
C VAL A 348 -29.69 5.05 30.29
N TYR A 349 -30.96 5.00 30.70
CA TYR A 349 -31.51 5.92 31.70
C TYR A 349 -30.77 5.82 33.04
N ASN A 350 -30.50 4.61 33.55
CA ASN A 350 -29.82 4.44 34.83
C ASN A 350 -28.36 4.93 34.76
N ILE A 351 -27.63 4.60 33.69
CA ILE A 351 -26.26 5.10 33.48
C ILE A 351 -26.24 6.62 33.46
N LEU A 352 -27.18 7.23 32.74
CA LEU A 352 -27.29 8.68 32.70
C LEU A 352 -27.64 9.26 34.06
N HIS A 353 -28.68 8.74 34.72
CA HIS A 353 -29.18 9.25 35.99
C HIS A 353 -28.13 9.17 37.11
N ASP A 354 -27.46 8.03 37.23
CA ASP A 354 -26.47 7.77 38.28
C ASP A 354 -25.21 8.63 38.10
N ASN A 355 -24.86 8.93 36.84
CA ASN A 355 -23.65 9.68 36.52
C ASN A 355 -23.90 11.17 36.24
N PHE A 356 -25.15 11.62 36.10
CA PHE A 356 -25.51 13.01 35.77
C PHE A 356 -24.97 14.04 36.78
N LEU A 357 -25.09 13.74 38.08
CA LEU A 357 -24.62 14.64 39.13
C LEU A 357 -23.08 14.67 39.23
N SER A 358 -22.42 13.57 38.86
CA SER A 358 -20.96 13.46 38.84
C SER A 358 -20.34 14.11 37.61
N SER A 359 -21.06 14.09 36.47
CA SER A 359 -20.58 14.62 35.19
C SER A 359 -20.70 16.15 35.07
N GLN A 360 -21.54 16.80 35.89
CA GLN A 360 -21.63 18.27 35.97
C GLN A 360 -20.33 18.96 36.42
N LYS A 361 -19.37 18.21 36.98
CA LYS A 361 -18.04 18.73 37.26
C LYS A 361 -17.18 18.68 36.00
N ARG A 362 -16.98 19.86 35.39
CA ARG A 362 -15.88 20.09 34.45
C ARG A 362 -14.59 19.75 35.17
N GLN A 363 -13.92 18.70 34.71
CA GLN A 363 -12.66 18.24 35.30
C GLN A 363 -11.62 18.36 34.21
N GLU A 364 -10.58 19.12 34.50
CA GLU A 364 -9.41 19.24 33.64
C GLU A 364 -8.74 17.86 33.54
N PRO A 365 -8.20 17.45 32.38
CA PRO A 365 -7.48 16.19 32.21
C PRO A 365 -6.39 15.99 33.29
N GLU A 366 -6.10 14.73 33.69
CA GLU A 366 -5.11 14.46 34.76
C GLU A 366 -3.73 15.03 34.42
N HIS A 367 -3.29 14.88 33.17
CA HIS A 367 -2.03 15.46 32.68
C HIS A 367 -2.02 16.98 32.79
N PHE A 368 -3.13 17.64 32.46
CA PHE A 368 -3.28 19.09 32.61
C PHE A 368 -3.24 19.53 34.09
N GLN A 369 -3.85 18.77 35.00
CA GLN A 369 -3.82 19.08 36.44
C GLN A 369 -2.42 18.96 37.03
N ILE A 370 -1.66 17.93 36.64
CA ILE A 370 -0.25 17.78 37.03
C ILE A 370 0.57 18.95 36.49
N PHE A 371 0.32 19.34 35.25
CA PHE A 371 1.02 20.44 34.60
C PHE A 371 0.69 21.80 35.25
N LYS A 372 -0.57 22.00 35.65
CA LYS A 372 -1.05 23.18 36.40
C LYS A 372 -0.45 23.29 37.79
N GLN A 373 -0.07 22.18 38.44
CA GLN A 373 0.69 22.25 39.69
C GLN A 373 2.10 22.84 39.48
N MET A 374 2.72 22.61 38.32
CA MET A 374 4.01 23.20 37.97
C MET A 374 3.87 24.67 37.52
N PHE A 375 2.76 25.01 36.86
CA PHE A 375 2.47 26.34 36.34
C PHE A 375 1.07 26.82 36.77
N PRO A 376 0.91 27.43 37.96
CA PRO A 376 -0.41 27.68 38.55
C PRO A 376 -1.34 28.63 37.78
N THR A 377 -0.83 29.35 36.78
CA THR A 377 -1.55 30.39 36.05
C THR A 377 -2.08 29.93 34.69
N ILE A 378 -1.86 28.68 34.31
CA ILE A 378 -2.44 28.11 33.08
C ILE A 378 -3.92 27.74 33.31
N SER A 379 -4.73 27.80 32.26
CA SER A 379 -6.17 27.46 32.31
C SER A 379 -6.53 26.54 31.15
N SER A 380 -7.32 25.49 31.41
CA SER A 380 -7.79 24.58 30.35
C SER A 380 -8.79 25.25 29.39
N GLU A 381 -9.27 26.44 29.73
CA GLU A 381 -10.15 27.26 28.89
C GLU A 381 -9.37 28.10 27.87
N ASN A 382 -8.05 28.22 28.03
CA ASN A 382 -7.19 28.99 27.14
C ASN A 382 -6.64 28.12 26.00
N PRO A 383 -6.49 28.66 24.78
CA PRO A 383 -5.74 28.01 23.70
C PRO A 383 -4.33 27.62 24.15
N SER A 384 -3.79 26.53 23.59
CA SER A 384 -2.44 26.01 23.86
C SER A 384 -1.38 27.12 23.80
N ASP A 385 -1.47 27.96 22.77
CA ASP A 385 -0.50 29.04 22.50
C ASP A 385 -0.52 30.11 23.60
N LEU A 386 -1.70 30.42 24.15
CA LEU A 386 -1.85 31.38 25.22
C LEU A 386 -1.31 30.81 26.54
N ASN A 387 -1.54 29.53 26.82
CA ASN A 387 -0.94 28.85 27.97
C ASN A 387 0.59 28.76 27.85
N LEU A 388 1.13 28.49 26.66
CA LEU A 388 2.58 28.52 26.40
C LEU A 388 3.18 29.91 26.61
N GLN A 389 2.46 30.97 26.22
CA GLN A 389 2.88 32.35 26.45
C GLN A 389 2.91 32.70 27.94
N ILE A 390 1.94 32.22 28.71
CA ILE A 390 1.90 32.37 30.17
C ILE A 390 3.10 31.65 30.82
N ILE A 391 3.42 30.44 30.36
CA ILE A 391 4.56 29.66 30.85
C ILE A 391 5.89 30.35 30.49
N CYS A 392 6.01 30.88 29.27
CA CYS A 392 7.17 31.64 28.82
C CYS A 392 7.46 32.84 29.74
N ASN A 393 6.40 33.57 30.11
CA ASN A 393 6.49 34.70 31.02
C ASN A 393 6.88 34.27 32.45
N GLN A 394 6.38 33.12 32.92
CA GLN A 394 6.73 32.58 34.24
C GLN A 394 8.18 32.07 34.32
N LEU A 395 8.65 31.42 33.27
CA LEU A 395 10.01 30.91 33.17
C LEU A 395 11.05 32.00 32.81
N LYS A 396 10.58 33.21 32.47
CA LYS A 396 11.41 34.34 32.00
C LYS A 396 12.27 33.98 30.79
N LEU A 397 11.67 33.28 29.84
CA LEU A 397 12.31 32.89 28.58
C LEU A 397 12.00 33.92 27.49
N ASP A 398 12.90 34.00 26.51
CA ASP A 398 12.88 35.06 25.49
C ASP A 398 11.80 34.84 24.41
N SER A 399 11.36 33.59 24.20
CA SER A 399 10.31 33.24 23.23
C SER A 399 9.55 31.96 23.59
N ILE A 400 8.39 31.77 22.93
CA ILE A 400 7.60 30.53 23.01
C ILE A 400 8.44 29.33 22.56
N GLU A 401 9.23 29.44 21.48
CA GLU A 401 10.06 28.32 21.00
C GLU A 401 11.14 27.93 22.01
N SER A 402 11.68 28.90 22.75
CA SER A 402 12.63 28.66 23.84
C SER A 402 11.97 27.91 25.01
N THR A 403 10.70 28.19 25.25
CA THR A 403 9.87 27.52 26.27
C THR A 403 9.56 26.08 25.89
N GLU A 404 9.21 25.83 24.62
CA GLU A 404 8.99 24.49 24.10
C GLU A 404 10.26 23.64 24.16
N ALA A 405 11.39 24.20 23.72
CA ALA A 405 12.69 23.52 23.78
C ALA A 405 13.09 23.18 25.21
N TYR A 406 12.84 24.09 26.16
CA TYR A 406 13.08 23.85 27.59
C TYR A 406 12.22 22.71 28.14
N LEU A 407 10.92 22.71 27.86
CA LEU A 407 10.00 21.68 28.35
C LEU A 407 10.30 20.31 27.72
N LYS A 408 10.65 20.29 26.42
CA LYS A 408 11.10 19.08 25.71
C LYS A 408 12.41 18.53 26.29
N SER A 409 13.35 19.40 26.69
CA SER A 409 14.59 18.99 27.39
C SER A 409 14.35 18.34 28.76
N LYS A 410 13.16 18.53 29.34
CA LYS A 410 12.73 17.93 30.60
C LYS A 410 11.85 16.69 30.41
N ASN A 411 11.77 16.13 29.19
CA ASN A 411 10.90 15.01 28.84
C ASN A 411 9.40 15.28 29.13
N ILE A 412 8.96 16.53 28.98
CA ILE A 412 7.54 16.87 29.09
C ILE A 412 6.94 16.85 27.68
N ASP A 413 5.95 15.99 27.49
CA ASP A 413 5.13 15.97 26.28
C ASP A 413 4.09 17.11 26.34
N LEU A 414 4.26 18.11 25.47
CA LEU A 414 3.42 19.30 25.43
C LEU A 414 2.02 19.03 24.88
N GLU A 415 1.86 18.08 23.96
CA GLU A 415 0.54 17.74 23.40
C GLU A 415 -0.34 17.08 24.48
N SER A 416 0.25 16.20 25.29
CA SER A 416 -0.42 15.60 26.45
C SER A 416 -0.59 16.59 27.61
N ALA A 417 0.40 17.45 27.88
CA ALA A 417 0.38 18.36 29.03
C ALA A 417 -0.58 19.55 28.87
N LEU A 418 -0.80 20.01 27.62
CA LEU A 418 -1.71 21.10 27.28
C LEU A 418 -2.94 20.58 26.51
N GLU A 419 -3.33 19.32 26.74
CA GLU A 419 -4.51 18.73 26.12
C GLU A 419 -5.76 19.55 26.48
N ASN A 420 -6.26 20.31 25.52
CA ASN A 420 -7.36 21.28 25.67
C ASN A 420 -8.75 20.65 25.53
N ARG A 421 -8.89 19.36 25.90
CA ARG A 421 -10.20 18.70 25.95
C ARG A 421 -10.83 18.98 27.31
N ILE A 422 -11.64 20.04 27.38
CA ILE A 422 -12.64 20.12 28.44
C ILE A 422 -13.60 18.97 28.18
N LEU A 423 -13.51 17.89 28.95
CA LEU A 423 -14.50 16.83 28.95
C LEU A 423 -15.85 17.46 29.36
N THR A 424 -16.69 17.76 28.37
CA THR A 424 -18.06 18.21 28.62
C THR A 424 -18.81 17.09 29.33
N SER A 425 -19.82 17.47 30.12
CA SER A 425 -20.70 16.50 30.79
C SER A 425 -21.28 15.50 29.77
N ALA A 426 -21.59 15.99 28.56
CA ALA A 426 -22.06 15.21 27.41
C ALA A 426 -21.05 14.14 26.96
N SER A 427 -19.79 14.53 26.69
CA SER A 427 -18.74 13.60 26.25
C SER A 427 -18.51 12.47 27.27
N LYS A 428 -18.47 12.78 28.57
CA LYS A 428 -18.32 11.78 29.64
C LYS A 428 -19.49 10.79 29.68
N LEU A 429 -20.73 11.30 29.54
CA LEU A 429 -21.93 10.46 29.59
C LEU A 429 -22.00 9.53 28.36
N VAL A 430 -21.64 10.04 27.18
CA VAL A 430 -21.57 9.22 25.96
C VAL A 430 -20.50 8.14 26.07
N ASP A 431 -19.29 8.48 26.53
CA ASP A 431 -18.22 7.48 26.70
C ASP A 431 -18.60 6.40 27.72
N LEU A 432 -19.26 6.76 28.82
CA LEU A 432 -19.78 5.79 29.80
C LEU A 432 -20.81 4.83 29.19
N ILE A 433 -21.72 5.34 28.34
CA ILE A 433 -22.69 4.50 27.63
C ILE A 433 -21.98 3.55 26.67
N LEU A 434 -20.99 4.04 25.91
CA LEU A 434 -20.24 3.25 24.94
C LEU A 434 -19.40 2.16 25.61
N ASP A 435 -18.76 2.45 26.74
CA ASP A 435 -17.98 1.47 27.48
C ASP A 435 -18.87 0.39 28.10
N HIS A 436 -20.05 0.76 28.58
CA HIS A 436 -21.04 -0.21 29.02
C HIS A 436 -21.53 -1.10 27.87
N TRP A 437 -21.80 -0.51 26.70
CA TRP A 437 -22.17 -1.27 25.50
C TRP A 437 -21.07 -2.24 25.06
N LYS A 438 -19.80 -1.81 25.02
CA LYS A 438 -18.66 -2.68 24.71
C LYS A 438 -18.53 -3.84 25.68
N THR A 439 -18.74 -3.58 26.98
CA THR A 439 -18.71 -4.61 28.02
C THR A 439 -19.83 -5.65 27.82
N LYS A 440 -21.02 -5.20 27.40
CA LYS A 440 -22.15 -6.07 27.09
C LYS A 440 -21.92 -6.92 25.83
N LEU A 441 -21.15 -6.40 24.88
CA LEU A 441 -20.74 -7.11 23.67
C LEU A 441 -19.55 -8.06 23.88
N ASP A 442 -19.21 -8.39 25.13
CA ASP A 442 -18.25 -9.46 25.37
C ASP A 442 -18.79 -10.79 24.81
N VAL A 443 -17.93 -11.48 24.07
CA VAL A 443 -18.23 -12.73 23.37
C VAL A 443 -18.70 -13.80 24.36
N GLU A 444 -18.21 -13.76 25.61
CA GLU A 444 -18.65 -14.68 26.68
C GLU A 444 -20.14 -14.51 27.05
N GLY A 445 -20.73 -13.33 26.82
CA GLY A 445 -22.15 -13.06 27.06
C GLY A 445 -23.11 -13.77 26.10
N PHE A 446 -22.60 -14.43 25.05
CA PHE A 446 -23.40 -15.06 23.99
C PHE A 446 -23.42 -16.60 24.03
N GLU A 447 -23.03 -17.21 25.16
CA GLU A 447 -23.01 -18.68 25.35
C GLU A 447 -24.30 -19.38 24.92
N TYR A 448 -25.46 -18.80 25.25
CA TYR A 448 -26.76 -19.32 24.83
C TYR A 448 -26.86 -19.52 23.32
N TYR A 449 -26.32 -18.60 22.52
CA TYR A 449 -26.35 -18.70 21.07
C TYR A 449 -25.31 -19.68 20.53
N PHE A 450 -24.18 -19.86 21.24
CA PHE A 450 -23.19 -20.89 20.90
C PHE A 450 -23.74 -22.29 21.10
N GLU A 451 -24.51 -22.52 22.18
CA GLU A 451 -25.23 -23.79 22.39
C GLU A 451 -26.27 -24.06 21.30
N MET A 452 -26.84 -23.00 20.71
CA MET A 452 -27.75 -23.08 19.56
C MET A 452 -27.02 -23.20 18.20
N GLY A 453 -25.71 -23.43 18.22
CA GLY A 453 -24.92 -23.74 17.03
C GLY A 453 -24.29 -22.54 16.33
N LEU A 454 -24.30 -21.35 16.94
CA LEU A 454 -23.54 -20.20 16.45
C LEU A 454 -22.05 -20.40 16.74
N GLU A 455 -21.19 -20.27 15.74
CA GLU A 455 -19.76 -20.33 15.97
C GLU A 455 -19.25 -19.08 16.69
N LYS A 456 -18.36 -19.27 17.66
CA LYS A 456 -17.74 -18.17 18.42
C LYS A 456 -17.02 -17.16 17.50
N ASN A 457 -16.35 -17.65 16.47
CA ASN A 457 -15.64 -16.80 15.50
C ASN A 457 -16.58 -15.89 14.70
N ALA A 458 -17.77 -16.39 14.34
CA ALA A 458 -18.77 -15.58 13.64
C ALA A 458 -19.27 -14.41 14.51
N MET A 459 -19.39 -14.62 15.83
CA MET A 459 -19.73 -13.54 16.77
C MET A 459 -18.62 -12.52 16.95
N VAL A 460 -17.36 -12.96 17.03
CA VAL A 460 -16.21 -12.05 17.08
C VAL A 460 -16.22 -11.12 15.87
N LEU A 461 -16.36 -11.70 14.67
CA LEU A 461 -16.39 -10.94 13.43
C LEU A 461 -17.58 -9.97 13.36
N LEU A 462 -18.75 -10.36 13.85
CA LEU A 462 -19.93 -9.48 13.91
C LEU A 462 -19.68 -8.28 14.84
N ILE A 463 -19.10 -8.52 16.03
CA ILE A 463 -18.80 -7.48 17.02
C ILE A 463 -17.74 -6.51 16.50
N GLU A 464 -16.66 -7.02 15.88
CA GLU A 464 -15.63 -6.20 15.25
C GLU A 464 -16.21 -5.32 14.15
N ASN A 465 -17.02 -5.88 13.24
CA ASN A 465 -17.69 -5.13 12.18
C ASN A 465 -18.65 -4.07 12.74
N LEU A 466 -19.36 -4.35 13.85
CA LEU A 466 -20.22 -3.38 14.52
C LEU A 466 -19.41 -2.20 15.05
N PHE A 467 -18.28 -2.45 15.69
CA PHE A 467 -17.40 -1.37 16.19
C PHE A 467 -16.77 -0.57 15.05
N GLU A 468 -16.30 -1.23 13.99
CA GLU A 468 -15.73 -0.56 12.83
C GLU A 468 -16.78 0.31 12.12
N THR A 469 -18.01 -0.20 11.97
CA THR A 469 -19.14 0.58 11.41
C THR A 469 -19.47 1.78 12.30
N PHE A 470 -19.50 1.59 13.63
CA PHE A 470 -19.79 2.66 14.59
C PHE A 470 -18.76 3.79 14.52
N GLN A 471 -17.48 3.44 14.35
CA GLN A 471 -16.40 4.41 14.14
C GLN A 471 -16.47 5.09 12.77
N THR A 472 -16.74 4.31 11.72
CA THR A 472 -16.81 4.83 10.34
C THR A 472 -17.96 5.82 10.14
N LEU A 473 -19.08 5.60 10.82
CA LEU A 473 -20.25 6.47 10.79
C LEU A 473 -20.17 7.64 11.79
N ASP A 474 -19.09 7.76 12.55
CA ASP A 474 -18.86 8.82 13.53
C ASP A 474 -19.99 9.00 14.57
N ILE A 475 -20.68 7.90 14.91
CA ILE A 475 -21.89 7.90 15.76
C ILE A 475 -21.58 8.45 17.16
N ARG A 476 -20.34 8.30 17.64
CA ARG A 476 -19.92 8.90 18.92
C ARG A 476 -20.13 10.41 18.94
N ASN A 477 -19.74 11.11 17.87
CA ASN A 477 -19.86 12.56 17.81
C ASN A 477 -21.32 12.98 17.63
N GLU A 478 -22.11 12.26 16.83
CA GLU A 478 -23.56 12.48 16.74
C GLU A 478 -24.26 12.33 18.09
N LEU A 479 -23.87 11.33 18.89
CA LEU A 479 -24.39 11.16 20.25
C LEU A 479 -24.00 12.34 21.14
N ILE A 480 -22.75 12.82 21.07
CA ILE A 480 -22.32 13.98 21.85
C ILE A 480 -23.14 15.21 21.51
N GLU A 481 -23.39 15.48 20.23
CA GLU A 481 -24.25 16.59 19.78
C GLU A 481 -25.69 16.49 20.31
N LEU A 482 -26.23 15.28 20.50
CA LEU A 482 -27.55 15.08 21.09
C LEU A 482 -27.60 15.36 22.60
N PHE A 483 -26.46 15.28 23.29
CA PHE A 483 -26.32 15.54 24.73
C PHE A 483 -25.89 16.96 25.08
N GLU A 484 -25.38 17.72 24.11
CA GLU A 484 -25.10 19.17 24.21
C GLU A 484 -26.37 20.01 24.02
#